data_AF-A0A073CNK7-F1
#
_entry.id   AF-A0A073CNK7-F1
#
_cell.length_a   1.000
_cell.length_b   1.000
_cell.length_c   1.000
_cell.angle_alpha   90.00
_cell.angle_beta   90.00
_cell.angle_gamma   90.00
#
_symmetry.space_group_name_H-M   'P 1'
#
loop_
_entity.id
_entity.type
_entity.pdbx_description
1 polymer ?
#
loop_
_entity_poly.entity_id
_entity_poly.type
_entity_poly.pdbx_seq_one_letter_code
_entity_poly.pdbx_strand_id
1 'polypeptide(L)' 'MPYINEQGGRLNNFAVEPKVYTAEPPTNSQKRNYIIGGLAGIALIGVLLFLAFTVS' A
#
# COMPACT_ATOMS: atom_id res chain seq x y z
N MET A 1 -24.75 -11.74 24.27
CA MET A 1 -24.51 -10.50 23.51
C MET A 1 -23.71 -10.86 22.26
N PRO A 2 -23.93 -10.26 21.09
CA PRO A 2 -23.36 -10.71 19.81
C PRO A 2 -21.82 -10.62 19.69
N TYR A 3 -21.14 -10.13 20.73
CA TYR A 3 -19.68 -10.02 20.83
C TYR A 3 -19.08 -10.76 22.04
N ILE A 4 -19.89 -11.53 22.78
CA ILE A 4 -19.39 -12.31 23.94
C ILE A 4 -19.32 -13.78 23.54
N ASN A 5 -18.10 -14.26 23.33
CA ASN A 5 -17.80 -15.69 23.34
C ASN A 5 -17.46 -16.08 24.78
N GLU A 6 -18.47 -16.49 25.56
CA GLU A 6 -18.31 -16.94 26.94
C GLU A 6 -17.60 -18.29 26.98
N GLN A 7 -16.27 -18.29 27.18
CA GLN A 7 -15.55 -19.49 27.62
C GLN A 7 -15.62 -19.57 29.15
N GLY A 8 -16.60 -20.31 29.67
CA GLY A 8 -16.65 -20.66 31.10
C GLY A 8 -17.05 -19.53 32.05
N GLY A 9 -17.83 -18.54 31.60
CA GLY A 9 -18.48 -17.56 32.48
C GLY A 9 -17.60 -16.39 32.96
N ARG A 10 -16.40 -16.20 32.39
CA ARG A 10 -15.54 -15.04 32.68
C ARG A 10 -15.71 -13.97 31.60
N LEU A 11 -15.95 -12.72 32.01
CA LEU A 11 -15.88 -11.55 31.12
C LEU A 11 -14.47 -11.48 30.51
N ASN A 12 -14.40 -11.66 29.20
CA ASN A 12 -13.16 -11.47 28.46
C ASN A 12 -13.01 -9.97 28.15
N ASN A 13 -12.06 -9.31 28.83
CA ASN A 13 -11.70 -7.90 28.60
C ASN A 13 -10.38 -7.76 27.80
N PHE A 14 -9.98 -8.80 27.06
CA PHE A 14 -8.86 -8.70 26.13
C PHE A 14 -9.32 -8.01 24.85
N ALA A 15 -8.49 -7.10 24.33
CA ALA A 15 -8.72 -6.48 23.03
C ALA A 15 -8.82 -7.59 21.97
N VAL A 16 -9.88 -7.57 21.16
CA VAL A 16 -10.01 -8.46 20.01
C VAL A 16 -8.86 -8.14 19.06
N GLU A 17 -8.04 -9.13 18.75
CA GLU A 17 -6.96 -8.95 17.78
C GLU A 17 -7.58 -8.50 16.45
N PRO A 18 -7.16 -7.36 15.90
CA PRO A 18 -7.68 -6.90 14.62
C PRO A 18 -7.34 -7.93 13.55
N LYS A 19 -8.26 -8.17 12.62
CA LYS A 19 -7.96 -9.00 11.45
C LYS A 19 -6.83 -8.33 10.68
N VAL A 20 -5.63 -8.89 10.76
CA VAL A 20 -4.46 -8.43 10.02
C VAL A 20 -4.55 -8.98 8.60
N TYR A 21 -4.72 -8.10 7.62
CA TYR A 21 -4.63 -8.48 6.21
C TYR A 21 -3.16 -8.57 5.81
N THR A 22 -2.74 -9.72 5.30
CA THR A 22 -1.39 -9.90 4.77
C THR A 22 -1.27 -9.17 3.43
N ALA A 23 -0.13 -8.53 3.18
CA ALA A 23 0.16 -7.96 1.88
C ALA A 23 0.25 -9.07 0.83
N GLU A 24 -0.53 -8.96 -0.24
CA GLU A 24 -0.44 -9.86 -1.39
C GLU A 24 0.67 -9.40 -2.35
N PRO A 25 1.36 -10.34 -3.03
CA PRO A 25 2.31 -9.97 -4.05
C PRO A 25 1.60 -9.25 -5.21
N PRO A 26 2.28 -8.32 -5.90
CA PRO A 26 1.65 -7.59 -6.98
C PRO A 26 1.27 -8.51 -8.15
N THR A 27 0.09 -8.29 -8.70
CA THR A 27 -0.40 -8.93 -9.93
C THR A 27 0.43 -8.50 -11.14
N ASN A 28 0.36 -9.26 -12.24
CA ASN A 28 1.06 -8.90 -13.48
C ASN A 28 0.68 -7.50 -14.01
N SER A 29 -0.58 -7.10 -13.84
CA SER A 29 -1.04 -5.75 -14.21
C SER A 29 -0.41 -4.68 -13.33
N GLN A 30 -0.36 -4.90 -12.01
CA GLN A 30 0.29 -3.97 -11.07
C GLN A 30 1.78 -3.81 -11.37
N LYS A 31 2.50 -4.92 -11.63
CA LYS A 31 3.92 -4.87 -12.02
C LYS A 31 4.13 -4.01 -13.27
N ARG A 32 3.32 -4.22 -14.32
CA ARG A 32 3.38 -3.41 -15.55
C ARG A 32 3.12 -1.94 -15.27
N ASN A 33 2.11 -1.63 -14.47
CA ASN A 33 1.75 -0.25 -14.12
C ASN A 33 2.87 0.43 -13.32
N TYR A 34 3.55 -0.28 -12.43
CA TYR A 34 4.71 0.25 -11.70
C TYR A 34 5.87 0.59 -12.63
N ILE A 35 6.15 -0.26 -13.62
CA ILE A 35 7.18 0.02 -14.63
C ILE A 35 6.81 1.26 -15.44
N ILE A 36 5.57 1.35 -15.92
CA ILE A 36 5.08 2.51 -16.69
C ILE A 36 5.17 3.79 -15.84
N GLY A 37 4.71 3.74 -14.59
CA GLY A 37 4.78 4.88 -13.67
C GLY A 37 6.21 5.32 -13.39
N GLY A 38 7.13 4.37 -13.20
CA GLY A 38 8.55 4.64 -13.01
C GLY A 38 9.17 5.33 -14.24
N LEU A 39 8.89 4.81 -15.44
CA LEU A 39 9.35 5.43 -16.70
C LEU A 39 8.79 6.83 -16.90
N ALA A 40 7.49 7.04 -16.61
CA ALA A 40 6.86 8.35 -16.69
C ALA A 40 7.51 9.34 -15.71
N GLY A 41 7.83 8.91 -14.49
CA GLY A 41 8.54 9.72 -13.50
C GLY A 41 9.95 10.11 -13.95
N ILE A 42 10.72 9.14 -14.47
CA ILE A 42 12.06 9.41 -15.01
C ILE A 42 11.99 10.39 -16.19
N ALA A 43 11.06 10.18 -17.11
CA ALA A 43 10.87 11.07 -18.26
C ALA A 43 10.51 12.49 -17.81
N LEU A 44 9.60 12.65 -16.84
CA LEU A 44 9.23 13.95 -16.30
C LEU A 44 10.45 14.67 -15.70
N ILE A 45 11.22 13.99 -14.85
CA ILE A 45 12.42 14.57 -14.24
C ILE A 45 13.44 14.94 -15.32
N GLY A 46 13.68 14.07 -16.29
CA GLY A 46 14.60 14.32 -17.40
C GLY A 46 14.22 15.55 -18.23
N VAL A 47 12.93 15.72 -18.55
CA VAL A 47 12.42 16.90 -19.26
C VAL A 47 12.61 18.17 -18.45
N LEU A 48 12.32 18.14 -17.14
CA LEU A 48 12.49 19.30 -16.27
C LEU A 48 13.95 19.73 -16.17
N LEU A 49 14.88 18.78 -16.01
CA LEU A 49 16.31 19.05 -15.96
C LEU A 49 16.82 19.61 -17.29
N PHE A 50 16.40 19.02 -18.41
CA PHE A 50 16.75 19.50 -19.75
C PHE A 50 16.27 20.93 -19.98
N LEU A 51 15.02 21.22 -19.61
CA LEU A 51 14.45 22.56 -19.74
C LEU A 51 15.21 23.57 -18.89
N ALA A 52 15.45 23.24 -17.62
CA ALA A 52 16.19 24.10 -16.70
C ALA A 52 17.60 24.45 -17.22
N PHE A 53 18.32 23.45 -17.75
CA PHE A 53 19.64 23.65 -18.36
C PHE A 53 19.58 24.50 -19.64
N THR A 54 18.53 24.36 -20.44
CA THR A 54 18.41 25.06 -21.72
C THR A 54 18.12 26.55 -21.54
N VAL A 55 17.48 26.94 -20.43
CA VAL A 55 17.09 28.34 -20.16
C VAL A 55 18.03 29.08 -19.20
N SER A 56 19.07 28.40 -18.70
CA SER A 56 20.08 28.98 -17.80
C SER A 56 21.24 29.67 -18.52
#